data_AF-A0A0H2Y843-F1
#
_entry.id   AF-A0A0H2Y843-F1
#
_cell.length_a   1.000
_cell.length_b   1.000
_cell.length_c   1.000
_cell.angle_alpha   90.00
_cell.angle_beta   90.00
_cell.angle_gamma   90.00
#
_symmetry.space_group_name_H-M   'P 1'
#
loop_
_entity.id
_entity.type
_entity.pdbx_description
1 polymer ?
#
loop_
_entity_poly.entity_id
_entity_poly.type
_entity_poly.pdbx_seq_one_letter_code
_entity_poly.pdbx_strand_id
1 'polypeptide(L)'
;MLAQFIHYCTRAKVYIYLDASYPFSETPIPLTESVSILAKKHLPNLLRRLPGFSLERLGIQPNQQASLFSPQEHKVMCYWMTEMPNYRIARKLNISGSTVYSHKRHITEKIKVRNRLELCFIYNVFKYLY
;
A
#
# COMPACT_ATOMS: atom_id res chain seq x y z
N MET A 1 10.62 -14.64 5.39
CA MET A 1 10.02 -15.18 4.15
C MET A 1 9.42 -14.09 3.24
N LEU A 2 8.36 -13.36 3.63
CA LEU A 2 7.74 -12.33 2.75
C LEU A 2 8.65 -11.12 2.47
N ALA A 3 9.31 -10.56 3.48
CA ALA A 3 10.24 -9.44 3.30
C ALA A 3 11.40 -9.76 2.33
N GLN A 4 11.99 -10.96 2.46
CA GLN A 4 13.02 -11.46 1.56
C GLN A 4 12.49 -11.63 0.13
N PHE A 5 11.30 -12.20 -0.04
CA PHE A 5 10.66 -12.34 -1.35
C PHE A 5 10.50 -10.98 -2.05
N ILE A 6 9.94 -9.99 -1.34
CA ILE A 6 9.78 -8.62 -1.87
C ILE A 6 11.13 -8.03 -2.26
N HIS A 7 12.16 -8.21 -1.41
CA HIS A 7 13.50 -7.71 -1.67
C HIS A 7 14.14 -8.33 -2.93
N TYR A 8 13.91 -9.61 -3.22
CA TYR A 8 14.45 -10.26 -4.42
C TYR A 8 13.64 -9.95 -5.69
N CYS A 9 12.41 -9.48 -5.57
CA CYS A 9 11.53 -9.14 -6.69
C CYS A 9 11.76 -7.72 -7.25
N THR A 10 13.00 -7.25 -7.34
CA THR A 10 13.31 -5.88 -7.81
C THR A 10 12.97 -5.64 -9.28
N ARG A 11 12.92 -6.69 -10.11
CA ARG A 11 12.61 -6.62 -11.56
C ARG A 11 11.29 -7.29 -11.95
N ALA A 12 10.46 -7.65 -10.98
CA ALA A 12 9.18 -8.33 -11.22
C ALA A 12 8.01 -7.45 -10.82
N LYS A 13 6.92 -7.47 -11.60
CA LYS A 13 5.65 -6.89 -11.16
C LYS A 13 4.96 -7.87 -10.22
N VAL A 14 4.78 -7.48 -8.96
CA VAL A 14 4.16 -8.29 -7.93
C VAL A 14 2.71 -7.84 -7.74
N TYR A 15 1.80 -8.80 -7.84
CA TYR A 15 0.38 -8.60 -7.58
C TYR A 15 -0.01 -9.38 -6.33
N ILE A 16 -0.41 -8.67 -5.29
CA ILE A 16 -0.84 -9.24 -4.01
C ILE A 16 -2.38 -9.27 -4.01
N TYR A 17 -2.96 -10.38 -3.57
CA TYR A 17 -4.38 -10.41 -3.20
C TYR A 17 -4.51 -10.97 -1.79
N LEU A 18 -5.56 -10.56 -1.10
CA LEU A 18 -5.96 -11.12 0.18
C LEU A 18 -7.15 -12.04 -0.07
N ASP A 19 -7.31 -13.07 0.76
CA ASP A 19 -8.50 -13.93 0.73
C ASP A 19 -9.69 -13.24 1.38
N ALA A 20 -10.04 -12.08 0.82
CA ALA A 20 -11.09 -11.18 1.26
C ALA A 20 -11.61 -10.38 0.05
N SER A 21 -12.79 -9.80 0.17
CA SER A 21 -13.40 -8.94 -0.89
C SER A 21 -12.73 -7.57 -1.05
N TYR A 22 -11.49 -7.42 -0.57
CA TYR A 22 -10.70 -6.20 -0.60
C TYR A 22 -9.59 -6.32 -1.66
N PRO A 23 -9.22 -5.21 -2.33
CA PRO A 23 -9.90 -3.91 -2.35
C PRO A 23 -11.25 -3.95 -3.06
N PHE A 24 -12.18 -3.08 -2.67
CA PHE A 24 -13.48 -2.92 -3.34
C PHE A 24 -13.38 -2.11 -4.66
N SER A 25 -12.20 -2.12 -5.29
CA SER A 25 -11.85 -1.36 -6.49
C SER A 25 -11.69 -2.30 -7.67
N GLU A 26 -12.20 -1.92 -8.83
CA GLU A 26 -12.02 -2.68 -10.08
C GLU A 26 -10.57 -2.61 -10.60
N THR A 27 -9.84 -1.56 -10.23
CA THR A 27 -8.42 -1.39 -10.55
C THR A 27 -7.53 -1.79 -9.36
N PRO A 28 -6.39 -2.45 -9.59
CA PRO A 28 -5.38 -2.70 -8.56
C PRO A 28 -4.91 -1.39 -7.94
N ILE A 29 -4.71 -1.38 -6.62
CA ILE A 29 -4.13 -0.24 -5.91
C ILE A 29 -2.60 -0.37 -5.99
N PRO A 30 -1.89 0.57 -6.63
CA PRO A 30 -0.44 0.56 -6.66
C PRO A 30 0.10 0.89 -5.27
N LEU A 31 0.96 0.03 -4.73
CA LEU A 31 1.57 0.21 -3.42
C LEU A 31 2.95 0.82 -3.55
N THR A 32 3.70 0.31 -4.52
CA THR A 32 4.98 0.80 -5.01
C THR A 32 5.00 0.67 -6.52
N GLU A 33 6.10 1.05 -7.17
CA GLU A 33 6.30 0.87 -8.62
C GLU A 33 6.05 -0.56 -9.11
N SER A 34 6.57 -1.55 -8.39
CA SER A 34 6.50 -2.95 -8.79
C SER A 34 5.38 -3.72 -8.09
N VAL A 35 4.85 -3.23 -6.96
CA VAL A 35 3.89 -3.97 -6.15
C VAL A 35 2.51 -3.33 -6.20
N SER A 36 1.48 -4.12 -6.49
CA SER A 36 0.08 -3.68 -6.48
C SER A 36 -0.82 -4.69 -5.76
N ILE A 37 -1.86 -4.21 -5.10
CA ILE A 37 -2.87 -5.06 -4.44
C ILE A 37 -4.16 -5.08 -5.25
N LEU A 38 -4.74 -6.26 -5.46
CA LEU A 38 -5.99 -6.47 -6.20
C LEU A 38 -6.94 -7.39 -5.45
N ALA A 39 -8.23 -7.29 -5.78
CA ALA A 39 -9.22 -8.23 -5.28
C ALA A 39 -9.03 -9.59 -5.96
N LYS A 40 -9.16 -10.68 -5.19
CA LYS A 40 -9.01 -12.06 -5.69
C LYS A 40 -9.89 -12.35 -6.91
N LYS A 41 -11.10 -11.76 -6.98
CA LYS A 41 -12.02 -11.89 -8.13
C LYS A 41 -11.41 -11.46 -9.47
N HIS A 42 -10.40 -10.59 -9.47
CA HIS A 42 -9.74 -10.12 -10.69
C HIS A 42 -8.53 -10.97 -11.13
N LEU A 43 -8.12 -11.94 -10.32
CA LEU A 43 -6.97 -12.81 -10.64
C LEU A 43 -7.10 -13.52 -11.99
N PRO A 44 -8.24 -14.14 -12.36
CA PRO A 44 -8.36 -14.82 -13.65
C PRO A 44 -8.20 -13.87 -14.85
N ASN A 45 -8.67 -12.62 -14.71
CA ASN A 45 -8.53 -11.60 -15.75
C ASN A 45 -7.09 -11.10 -15.87
N LEU A 46 -6.40 -10.93 -14.74
CA LEU A 46 -4.97 -10.59 -14.72
C LEU A 46 -4.15 -11.67 -15.43
N LEU A 47 -4.34 -12.94 -15.05
CA LEU A 47 -3.60 -14.07 -15.62
C LEU A 47 -3.82 -14.21 -17.13
N ARG A 48 -5.06 -13.99 -17.61
CA ARG A 48 -5.35 -13.99 -19.05
C ARG A 48 -4.64 -12.89 -19.83
N ARG A 49 -4.32 -11.76 -19.19
CA ARG A 49 -3.63 -10.64 -19.83
C ARG A 49 -2.11 -10.81 -19.83
N LEU A 50 -1.55 -11.56 -18.87
CA LEU A 50 -0.09 -11.81 -18.71
C LEU A 50 0.67 -12.20 -20.00
N PRO A 51 0.15 -13.08 -20.89
CA PRO A 51 0.87 -13.50 -22.09
C PRO A 51 1.18 -12.37 -23.08
N GLY A 52 0.52 -11.21 -22.96
CA GLY A 52 0.73 -10.03 -23.80
C GLY A 52 1.50 -8.89 -23.14
N PHE A 53 2.04 -9.08 -21.93
CA PHE A 53 2.78 -8.02 -21.20
C PHE A 53 4.24 -7.95 -21.64
N SER A 54 4.63 -6.86 -22.29
CA SER A 54 6.02 -6.40 -22.34
C SER A 54 6.28 -5.47 -21.14
N LEU A 55 7.45 -5.60 -20.50
CA LEU A 55 7.92 -4.73 -19.42
C LEU A 55 7.85 -3.22 -19.80
N GLU A 56 7.99 -2.91 -21.09
CA GLU A 56 7.90 -1.54 -21.62
C GLU A 56 6.46 -1.00 -21.60
N ARG A 57 5.45 -1.85 -21.79
CA ARG A 57 4.02 -1.47 -21.75
C ARG A 57 3.50 -1.27 -20.32
N LEU A 58 4.24 -1.73 -19.31
CA LEU A 58 3.91 -1.52 -17.91
C LEU A 58 4.27 -0.12 -17.40
N GLY A 59 4.91 0.73 -18.23
CA GLY A 59 5.26 2.11 -17.86
C GLY A 59 6.21 2.19 -16.66
N ILE A 60 6.96 1.11 -16.38
CA ILE A 60 7.93 1.08 -15.29
C ILE A 60 9.10 1.95 -15.73
N GLN A 61 9.06 3.23 -15.38
CA GLN A 61 10.22 4.07 -15.44
C GLN A 61 11.12 3.66 -14.26
N PRO A 62 12.31 3.11 -14.47
CA PRO A 62 13.15 2.53 -13.42
C PRO A 62 13.67 3.55 -12.38
N ASN A 63 13.24 4.82 -12.47
CA ASN A 63 13.84 5.93 -11.74
C ASN A 63 12.84 6.86 -11.02
N GLN A 64 11.56 6.53 -10.98
CA GLN A 64 10.61 7.19 -10.08
C GLN A 64 10.36 6.24 -8.91
N GLN A 65 10.55 6.72 -7.68
CA GLN A 65 10.14 5.99 -6.49
C GLN A 65 8.67 6.35 -6.21
N ALA A 66 7.72 5.84 -6.99
CA ALA A 66 6.31 6.00 -6.62
C ALA A 66 6.03 5.15 -5.38
N SER A 67 5.72 5.86 -4.30
CA SER A 67 5.17 5.33 -3.06
C SER A 67 3.72 5.79 -2.96
N LEU A 68 2.82 4.88 -2.57
CA LEU A 68 1.42 5.24 -2.30
C LEU A 68 1.32 6.36 -1.23
N PHE A 69 2.21 6.31 -0.24
CA PHE A 69 2.25 7.27 0.86
C PHE A 69 3.38 8.27 0.70
N SER A 70 3.13 9.53 1.04
CA SER A 70 4.20 10.47 1.29
C SER A 70 5.05 10.00 2.49
N PRO A 71 6.30 10.45 2.61
CA PRO A 71 7.14 10.11 3.77
C PRO A 71 6.47 10.46 5.11
N GLN A 72 5.68 11.53 5.15
CA GLN A 72 4.97 11.95 6.36
C GLN A 72 3.77 11.04 6.67
N GLU A 73 2.99 10.66 5.66
CA GLU A 73 1.90 9.69 5.81
C GLU A 73 2.44 8.34 6.27
N HIS A 74 3.57 7.88 5.72
CA HIS A 74 4.20 6.64 6.14
C HIS A 74 4.58 6.68 7.64
N LYS A 75 5.22 7.76 8.11
CA LYS A 75 5.55 7.95 9.53
C LYS A 75 4.30 7.96 10.42
N VAL A 76 3.25 8.69 10.03
CA VAL A 76 1.97 8.72 10.77
C VAL A 76 1.35 7.33 10.83
N MET A 77 1.35 6.60 9.70
CA MET A 77 0.82 5.23 9.61
C MET A 77 1.55 4.30 10.57
N CYS A 78 2.89 4.30 10.59
CA CYS A 78 3.67 3.45 11.48
C CYS A 78 3.33 3.67 12.95
N TYR A 79 3.30 4.93 13.43
CA TYR A 79 2.91 5.19 14.81
C TYR A 79 1.45 4.84 15.09
N TRP A 80 0.55 5.11 14.15
CA TRP A 80 -0.87 4.80 14.32
C TRP A 80 -1.12 3.29 14.43
N MET A 81 -0.37 2.48 13.68
CA MET A 81 -0.47 1.01 13.75
C MET A 81 0.13 0.43 15.02
N THR A 82 1.03 1.16 15.70
CA THR A 82 1.47 0.87 17.09
C THR A 82 0.49 1.37 18.16
N GLU A 83 -0.75 1.67 17.79
CA GLU A 83 -1.82 2.14 18.67
C GLU A 83 -1.52 3.49 19.37
N MET A 84 -0.60 4.27 18.82
CA MET A 84 -0.24 5.56 19.40
C MET A 84 -1.40 6.57 19.25
N PRO A 85 -1.80 7.26 20.34
CA PRO A 85 -2.85 8.28 20.28
C PRO A 85 -2.39 9.52 19.52
N ASN A 86 -3.33 10.26 18.91
CA ASN A 86 -3.03 11.39 18.03
C ASN A 86 -2.10 12.44 18.65
N TYR A 87 -2.29 12.78 19.92
CA TYR A 87 -1.46 13.77 20.60
C TYR A 87 0.01 13.33 20.73
N ARG A 88 0.27 12.03 20.90
CA ARG A 88 1.65 11.50 20.95
C ARG A 88 2.28 11.47 19.58
N ILE A 89 1.52 11.11 18.54
CA ILE A 89 1.99 11.15 17.13
C ILE A 89 2.35 12.60 16.77
N ALA A 90 1.45 13.54 17.06
CA ALA A 90 1.63 14.98 16.83
C ALA A 90 2.93 15.48 17.47
N ARG A 91 3.14 15.18 18.77
CA ARG A 91 4.36 15.54 19.49
C ARG A 91 5.62 14.88 18.90
N LYS A 92 5.59 13.59 18.54
CA LYS A 92 6.74 12.89 17.97
C LYS A 92 7.13 13.37 16.58
N LEU A 93 6.15 13.79 15.78
CA LEU A 93 6.36 14.23 14.41
C LEU A 93 6.44 15.76 14.27
N ASN A 94 6.34 16.49 15.38
CA ASN A 94 6.30 17.96 15.41
C ASN A 94 5.24 18.55 14.46
N ILE A 95 4.02 18.00 14.50
CA ILE A 95 2.86 18.46 13.73
C ILE A 95 1.65 18.63 14.64
N SER A 96 0.61 19.30 14.16
CA SER A 96 -0.62 19.46 14.93
C SER A 96 -1.46 18.17 14.99
N GLY A 97 -2.32 18.05 15.99
CA GLY A 97 -3.26 16.93 16.09
C GLY A 97 -4.26 16.85 14.93
N SER A 98 -4.66 17.99 14.37
CA SER A 98 -5.50 18.04 13.17
C SER A 98 -4.73 17.59 11.92
N THR A 99 -3.44 17.92 11.81
CA THR A 99 -2.58 17.39 10.73
C THR A 99 -2.45 15.87 10.81
N VAL A 100 -2.31 15.29 12.00
CA VAL A 100 -2.35 13.83 12.19
C VAL A 100 -3.66 13.25 11.68
N TYR A 101 -4.80 13.87 12.03
CA TYR A 101 -6.12 13.42 11.57
C TYR A 101 -6.24 13.46 10.04
N SER A 102 -5.82 14.55 9.39
CA SER A 102 -5.81 14.67 7.93
C SER A 102 -4.95 13.58 7.27
N HIS A 103 -3.75 13.32 7.80
CA HIS A 103 -2.92 12.22 7.28
C HIS A 103 -3.58 10.86 7.43
N LYS A 104 -4.21 10.56 8.59
CA LYS A 104 -4.94 9.31 8.79
C LYS A 104 -6.07 9.14 7.78
N ARG A 105 -6.81 10.21 7.52
CA ARG A 105 -7.87 10.24 6.51
C ARG A 105 -7.32 9.94 5.11
N HIS A 106 -6.26 10.64 4.69
CA HIS A 106 -5.65 10.40 3.38
C HIS A 106 -5.10 8.97 3.24
N ILE A 107 -4.49 8.43 4.30
CA ILE A 107 -4.03 7.03 4.33
C ILE A 107 -5.22 6.08 4.08
N THR A 108 -6.33 6.25 4.78
CA THR A 108 -7.52 5.39 4.58
C THR A 108 -8.13 5.53 3.19
N GLU A 109 -8.17 6.74 2.63
CA GLU A 109 -8.69 7.01 1.28
C GLU A 109 -7.81 6.37 0.20
N LYS A 110 -6.48 6.49 0.32
CA LYS A 110 -5.50 5.90 -0.61
C LYS A 110 -5.55 4.38 -0.65
N ILE A 111 -5.71 3.75 0.52
CA ILE A 111 -5.80 2.29 0.66
C ILE A 111 -7.23 1.80 0.34
N LYS A 112 -8.22 2.69 0.29
CA LYS A 112 -9.64 2.35 0.07
C LYS A 112 -10.18 1.35 1.11
N VAL A 113 -9.76 1.52 2.36
CA VAL A 113 -10.29 0.76 3.52
C VAL A 113 -11.41 1.55 4.19
N ARG A 114 -12.37 0.82 4.76
CA ARG A 114 -13.57 1.42 5.38
C ARG A 114 -13.37 1.77 6.84
N ASN A 115 -12.45 1.08 7.51
CA ASN A 115 -12.24 1.20 8.95
C ASN A 115 -10.79 0.91 9.36
N ARG A 116 -10.45 1.24 10.61
CA ARG A 116 -9.12 1.02 11.18
C ARG A 116 -8.73 -0.46 11.28
N LEU A 117 -9.69 -1.37 11.48
CA LEU A 117 -9.40 -2.81 11.60
C LEU A 117 -8.93 -3.38 10.26
N GLU A 118 -9.63 -3.03 9.17
CA GLU A 118 -9.19 -3.34 7.81
C GLU A 118 -7.78 -2.80 7.59
N LEU A 119 -7.53 -1.53 7.93
CA LEU A 119 -6.19 -0.93 7.81
C LEU A 119 -5.12 -1.72 8.58
N CYS A 120 -5.39 -2.14 9.81
CA CYS A 120 -4.48 -2.95 10.61
C CYS A 120 -4.17 -4.30 9.95
N PHE A 121 -5.18 -4.93 9.32
CA PHE A 121 -4.97 -6.17 8.58
C PHE A 121 -4.06 -5.93 7.35
N ILE A 122 -4.35 -4.92 6.53
CA ILE A 122 -3.53 -4.63 5.34
C ILE A 122 -2.12 -4.15 5.72
N TYR A 123 -1.95 -3.45 6.85
CA TYR A 123 -0.64 -2.99 7.31
C TYR A 123 0.36 -4.15 7.52
N ASN A 124 -0.11 -5.35 7.84
CA ASN A 124 0.77 -6.51 7.92
C ASN A 124 1.42 -6.90 6.58
N VAL A 125 0.86 -6.45 5.45
CA VAL A 125 1.50 -6.53 4.14
C VAL A 125 2.39 -5.30 3.90
N PHE A 126 1.87 -4.10 4.19
CA PHE A 126 2.57 -2.84 3.88
C PHE A 126 3.88 -2.64 4.64
N LYS A 127 3.99 -3.13 5.88
CA LYS A 127 5.19 -2.97 6.71
C LYS A 127 6.45 -3.65 6.14
N TYR A 128 6.30 -4.46 5.10
CA TYR A 128 7.41 -5.11 4.40
C TYR A 128 7.75 -4.46 3.06
N LEU A 129 6.97 -3.45 2.64
CA LEU A 129 7.18 -2.70 1.40
C LEU A 129 7.94 -1.38 1.63
N TYR A 130 8.07 -0.95 2.89
CA TYR A 130 8.65 0.31 3.34
C TYR A 130 9.53 0.04 4.56
#